data_AF-A0A5M9WU54-F1
#
_entry.id   AF-A0A5M9WU54-F1
#
_cell.length_a   1.000
_cell.length_b   1.000
_cell.length_c   1.000
_cell.angle_alpha   90.00
_cell.angle_beta   90.00
_cell.angle_gamma   90.00
#
_symmetry.space_group_name_H-M   'P 1'
#
loop_
_entity.id
_entity.type
_entity.pdbx_description
1 polymer ?
#
loop_
_entity_poly.entity_id
_entity_poly.type
_entity_poly.pdbx_seq_one_letter_code
_entity_poly.pdbx_strand_id
1 'polypeptide(L)'
;MGTDHLSYYKSRGFDIGLINVTNSGRKISNFIFAKAVTNYDAKYTNSGSFLMNQYVCKSGITTGYTCGQVQETSTSYTDSDSGVITKDVVKIYATGNTKDYSQPGDSGSTTWAGEVLLGVHSGGGDSSTLSWGFAAKTSKVAEHFGSDFTIYKSSNPL
;
A
#
# COMPACT_ATOMS: atom_id res chain seq x y z
N MET A 1 -0.19 -16.92 -8.06
CA MET A 1 -0.35 -16.73 -6.60
C MET A 1 0.02 -18.04 -5.92
N GLY A 2 1.01 -18.07 -5.01
CA GLY A 2 1.47 -19.30 -4.33
C GLY A 2 0.51 -19.79 -3.25
N THR A 3 0.74 -20.95 -2.64
CA THR A 3 -0.11 -21.52 -1.57
C THR A 3 -0.02 -20.76 -0.24
N ASP A 4 0.97 -19.89 -0.07
CA ASP A 4 1.35 -19.33 1.23
C ASP A 4 0.83 -17.90 1.42
N HIS A 5 -0.36 -17.61 0.89
CA HIS A 5 -1.01 -16.30 1.07
C HIS A 5 -2.47 -16.43 1.47
N LEU A 6 -2.93 -15.46 2.26
CA LEU A 6 -4.33 -15.29 2.64
C LEU A 6 -4.80 -13.93 2.13
N SER A 7 -5.90 -13.91 1.38
CA SER A 7 -6.50 -12.67 0.85
C SER A 7 -8.02 -12.73 0.95
N TYR A 8 -8.63 -11.60 1.29
CA TYR A 8 -10.08 -11.42 1.33
C TYR A 8 -10.61 -10.52 0.21
N TYR A 9 -9.78 -10.27 -0.81
CA TYR A 9 -10.14 -9.41 -1.94
C TYR A 9 -11.43 -9.88 -2.63
N LYS A 10 -11.47 -11.12 -3.11
CA LYS A 10 -12.64 -11.66 -3.85
C LYS A 10 -13.91 -11.80 -3.01
N SER A 11 -13.78 -12.11 -1.73
CA SER A 11 -14.93 -12.44 -0.87
C SER A 11 -15.47 -11.24 -0.09
N ARG A 12 -14.64 -10.23 0.17
CA ARG A 12 -14.99 -9.09 1.04
C ARG A 12 -14.68 -7.71 0.43
N GLY A 13 -14.00 -7.65 -0.70
CA GLY A 13 -13.55 -6.38 -1.28
C GLY A 13 -12.49 -5.67 -0.45
N PHE A 14 -11.76 -6.41 0.40
CA PHE A 14 -10.64 -5.90 1.18
C PHE A 14 -9.33 -6.28 0.49
N ASP A 15 -8.65 -5.29 -0.07
CA ASP A 15 -7.48 -5.51 -0.91
C ASP A 15 -6.15 -5.44 -0.13
N ILE A 16 -6.03 -6.34 0.84
CA ILE A 16 -4.75 -6.67 1.49
C ILE A 16 -4.63 -8.19 1.50
N GLY A 17 -3.45 -8.67 1.12
CA GLY A 17 -3.05 -10.06 1.29
C GLY A 17 -1.94 -10.19 2.33
N LEU A 18 -1.98 -11.25 3.13
CA LEU A 18 -0.85 -11.65 3.99
C LEU A 18 -0.08 -12.77 3.31
N ILE A 19 1.25 -12.69 3.38
CA ILE A 19 2.16 -13.71 2.87
C ILE A 19 2.89 -14.32 4.07
N ASN A 20 2.87 -15.65 4.18
CA ASN A 20 3.67 -16.35 5.19
C ASN A 20 5.12 -16.45 4.69
N VAL A 21 6.06 -15.89 5.45
CA VAL A 21 7.49 -15.91 5.09
C VAL A 21 8.13 -17.16 5.70
N THR A 22 8.19 -18.24 4.91
CA THR A 22 8.67 -19.56 5.35
C THR A 22 10.11 -19.86 4.91
N ASN A 23 10.63 -19.15 3.91
CA ASN A 23 11.97 -19.36 3.37
C ASN A 23 13.06 -18.76 4.27
N SER A 24 14.04 -19.57 4.66
CA SER A 24 15.15 -19.22 5.59
C SER A 24 16.08 -18.09 5.12
N GLY A 25 16.01 -17.70 3.84
CA GLY A 25 16.80 -16.58 3.28
C GLY A 25 16.07 -15.24 3.22
N ARG A 26 14.77 -15.20 3.57
CA ARG A 26 13.98 -13.97 3.56
C ARG A 26 13.88 -13.43 4.97
N LYS A 27 13.97 -12.10 5.10
CA LYS A 27 13.88 -11.41 6.37
C LYS A 27 12.75 -10.40 6.37
N ILE A 28 12.03 -10.29 7.48
CA ILE A 28 10.99 -9.28 7.70
C ILE A 28 11.63 -8.09 8.40
N SER A 29 11.43 -6.88 7.88
CA SER A 29 11.94 -5.63 8.49
C SER A 29 10.96 -4.48 8.31
N ASN A 30 11.22 -3.37 9.01
CA ASN A 30 10.45 -2.13 8.86
C ASN A 30 11.01 -1.17 7.79
N PHE A 31 11.93 -1.64 6.96
CA PHE A 31 12.60 -0.83 5.96
C PHE A 31 11.80 -0.72 4.65
N ILE A 32 11.99 0.39 3.96
CA ILE A 32 11.34 0.74 2.70
C ILE A 32 12.43 1.16 1.71
N PHE A 33 12.32 0.68 0.47
CA PHE A 33 13.05 1.25 -0.67
C PHE A 33 12.26 2.46 -1.16
N ALA A 34 12.52 3.65 -0.64
CA ALA A 34 11.92 4.88 -1.16
C ALA A 34 12.51 5.19 -2.54
N LYS A 35 13.72 5.74 -2.62
CA LYS A 35 14.38 6.18 -3.86
C LYS A 35 15.56 5.29 -4.27
N ALA A 36 16.08 4.51 -3.33
CA ALA A 36 17.23 3.67 -3.56
C ALA A 36 16.84 2.36 -4.28
N VAL A 37 17.73 1.91 -5.17
CA VAL A 37 17.58 0.68 -5.96
C VAL A 37 18.40 -0.49 -5.39
N THR A 38 19.28 -0.21 -4.43
CA THR A 38 20.21 -1.20 -3.85
C THR A 38 20.17 -1.31 -2.33
N ASN A 39 19.88 -0.22 -1.60
CA ASN A 39 19.80 -0.19 -0.14
C ASN A 39 18.48 0.42 0.32
N TYR A 40 18.04 0.09 1.53
CA TYR A 40 16.90 0.78 2.13
C TYR A 40 17.26 2.21 2.53
N ASP A 41 16.38 3.17 2.25
CA ASP A 41 16.56 4.60 2.51
C ASP A 41 15.37 5.24 3.24
N ALA A 42 14.37 4.44 3.60
CA ALA A 42 13.29 4.84 4.50
C ALA A 42 12.91 3.69 5.45
N LYS A 43 12.18 4.02 6.52
CA LYS A 43 11.59 3.05 7.45
C LYS A 43 10.31 3.58 8.06
N TYR A 44 9.48 2.68 8.58
CA TYR A 44 8.36 3.05 9.44
C TYR A 44 8.60 2.59 10.88
N THR A 45 8.29 3.44 11.84
CA THR A 45 8.35 3.14 13.28
C THR A 45 6.96 3.07 13.90
N ASN A 46 5.96 3.60 13.18
CA ASN A 46 4.57 3.67 13.61
C ASN A 46 3.62 3.18 12.51
N SER A 47 2.38 2.93 12.91
CA SER A 47 1.26 2.67 12.01
C SER A 47 0.13 3.63 12.35
N GLY A 48 -0.61 4.10 11.36
CA GLY A 48 -1.65 5.10 11.59
C GLY A 48 -2.81 5.00 10.60
N SER A 49 -3.61 6.07 10.58
CA SER A 49 -4.71 6.24 9.65
C SER A 49 -4.44 7.43 8.74
N PHE A 50 -4.94 7.36 7.50
CA PHE A 50 -4.86 8.46 6.56
C PHE A 50 -5.68 9.66 7.02
N LEU A 51 -5.14 10.86 6.78
CA LEU A 51 -5.83 12.12 6.98
C LEU A 51 -6.12 12.79 5.63
N MET A 52 -7.24 13.51 5.53
CA MET A 52 -7.54 14.32 4.35
C MET A 52 -6.44 15.36 4.09
N ASN A 53 -6.11 15.59 2.82
CA ASN A 53 -5.04 16.48 2.37
C ASN A 53 -3.63 16.11 2.87
N GLN A 54 -3.44 14.94 3.48
CA GLN A 54 -2.12 14.47 3.89
C GLN A 54 -1.25 14.17 2.67
N TYR A 55 0.01 14.64 2.71
CA TYR A 55 1.03 14.23 1.76
C TYR A 55 1.53 12.83 2.11
N VAL A 56 1.49 11.92 1.14
CA VAL A 56 1.87 10.52 1.30
C VAL A 56 2.69 10.06 0.12
N CYS A 57 3.54 9.06 0.35
CA CYS A 57 4.37 8.47 -0.68
C CYS A 57 4.22 6.95 -0.70
N LYS A 58 4.50 6.37 -1.85
CA LYS A 58 4.67 4.93 -2.02
C LYS A 58 5.95 4.63 -2.80
N SER A 59 6.34 3.36 -2.80
CA SER A 59 7.38 2.86 -3.68
C SER A 59 6.98 1.53 -4.29
N GLY A 60 6.70 1.56 -5.59
CA GLY A 60 6.33 0.39 -6.38
C GLY A 60 7.41 0.02 -7.38
N ILE A 61 7.37 -1.23 -7.87
CA ILE A 61 8.40 -1.74 -8.80
C ILE A 61 8.36 -1.02 -10.15
N THR A 62 7.21 -0.50 -10.57
CA THR A 62 7.01 0.09 -11.89
C THR A 62 7.28 1.59 -11.87
N THR A 63 6.69 2.32 -10.92
CA THR A 63 6.87 3.79 -10.84
C THR A 63 7.99 4.23 -9.92
N GLY A 64 8.57 3.32 -9.14
CA GLY A 64 9.52 3.67 -8.09
C GLY A 64 8.87 4.55 -7.03
N TYR A 65 9.62 5.55 -6.57
CA TYR A 65 9.16 6.52 -5.57
C TYR A 65 8.17 7.53 -6.15
N THR A 66 6.94 7.50 -5.68
CA THR A 66 5.88 8.42 -6.10
C THR A 66 5.14 8.96 -4.89
N CYS A 67 4.70 10.21 -4.98
CA CYS A 67 4.00 10.88 -3.89
C CYS A 67 2.76 11.61 -4.39
N GLY A 68 1.84 11.81 -3.46
CA GLY A 68 0.56 12.42 -3.74
C GLY A 68 -0.10 12.95 -2.49
N GLN A 69 -1.31 13.47 -2.69
CA GLN A 69 -2.12 14.07 -1.64
C GLN A 69 -3.42 13.31 -1.50
N VAL A 70 -3.75 12.92 -0.27
CA VAL A 70 -4.99 12.23 0.06
C VAL A 70 -6.19 13.12 -0.25
N GLN A 71 -7.08 12.65 -1.12
CA GLN A 71 -8.29 13.35 -1.52
C GLN A 71 -9.56 12.75 -0.93
N GLU A 72 -9.55 11.44 -0.66
CA GLU A 72 -10.68 10.75 -0.03
C GLU A 72 -10.12 9.73 0.95
N THR A 73 -10.51 9.80 2.22
CA THR A 73 -10.08 8.83 3.24
C THR A 73 -10.96 7.59 3.30
N SER A 74 -12.09 7.55 2.58
CA SER A 74 -12.94 6.37 2.44
C SER A 74 -13.71 6.48 1.13
N THR A 75 -13.42 5.57 0.21
CA THR A 75 -14.07 5.47 -1.09
C THR A 75 -14.10 4.01 -1.54
N SER A 76 -14.68 3.76 -2.70
CA SER A 76 -14.71 2.42 -3.32
C SER A 76 -14.41 2.52 -4.80
N TYR A 77 -13.85 1.47 -5.38
CA TYR A 77 -13.70 1.35 -6.83
C TYR A 77 -14.05 -0.07 -7.27
N THR A 78 -14.52 -0.20 -8.50
CA THR A 78 -14.72 -1.51 -9.14
C THR A 78 -13.47 -1.83 -9.94
N ASP A 79 -12.84 -2.95 -9.62
CA ASP A 79 -11.75 -3.49 -10.41
C ASP A 79 -12.25 -3.92 -11.79
N SER A 80 -11.64 -3.40 -12.85
CA SER A 80 -12.09 -3.62 -14.23
C SER A 80 -11.96 -5.07 -14.68
N ASP A 81 -10.99 -5.80 -14.13
CA ASP A 81 -10.61 -7.11 -14.62
C ASP A 81 -11.41 -8.21 -13.93
N SER A 82 -11.67 -8.05 -12.63
CA SER A 82 -12.39 -9.02 -11.81
C SER A 82 -13.85 -8.65 -11.51
N GLY A 83 -14.24 -7.39 -11.70
CA GLY A 83 -15.55 -6.87 -11.31
C GLY A 83 -15.76 -6.76 -9.79
N VAL A 84 -14.74 -7.03 -8.98
CA VAL A 84 -14.81 -6.92 -7.52
C VAL A 84 -14.87 -5.44 -7.12
N ILE A 85 -15.78 -5.11 -6.21
CA ILE A 85 -15.83 -3.79 -5.60
C ILE A 85 -14.90 -3.79 -4.39
N THR A 86 -13.78 -3.07 -4.51
CA THR A 86 -12.89 -2.78 -3.38
C THR A 86 -13.47 -1.64 -2.56
N LYS A 87 -13.63 -1.86 -1.26
CA LYS A 87 -14.33 -0.93 -0.36
C LYS A 87 -13.40 -0.31 0.68
N ASP A 88 -13.79 0.85 1.18
CA ASP A 88 -13.12 1.58 2.26
C ASP A 88 -11.62 1.84 2.00
N VAL A 89 -11.26 2.14 0.75
CA VAL A 89 -9.91 2.53 0.34
C VAL A 89 -9.71 4.04 0.41
N VAL A 90 -8.46 4.46 0.34
CA VAL A 90 -8.06 5.87 0.30
C VAL A 90 -7.69 6.26 -1.11
N LYS A 91 -8.18 7.39 -1.61
CA LYS A 91 -7.81 7.95 -2.92
C LYS A 91 -6.74 9.02 -2.77
N ILE A 92 -5.69 8.91 -3.55
CA ILE A 92 -4.50 9.75 -3.48
C ILE A 92 -4.21 10.28 -4.88
N TYR A 93 -4.14 11.60 -5.04
CA TYR A 93 -3.83 12.25 -6.31
C TYR A 93 -2.34 12.55 -6.40
N ALA A 94 -1.74 12.32 -7.57
CA ALA A 94 -0.34 12.68 -7.79
C ALA A 94 -0.12 14.19 -7.53
N THR A 95 1.02 14.52 -6.95
CA THR A 95 1.45 15.91 -6.75
C THR A 95 2.75 16.17 -7.48
N GLY A 96 2.88 17.34 -8.11
CA GLY A 96 4.06 17.69 -8.91
C GLY A 96 3.95 17.21 -10.37
N ASN A 97 5.09 17.13 -11.07
CA ASN A 97 5.15 16.74 -12.48
C ASN A 97 5.05 15.21 -12.71
N THR A 98 4.81 14.42 -11.67
CA THR A 98 4.68 12.97 -11.80
C THR A 98 3.29 12.65 -12.34
N LYS A 99 3.20 12.47 -13.66
CA LYS A 99 1.97 11.98 -14.32
C LYS A 99 1.60 10.56 -13.90
N ASP A 100 2.46 9.83 -13.19
CA ASP A 100 2.25 8.43 -12.85
C ASP A 100 2.32 8.21 -11.33
N TYR A 101 1.28 8.60 -10.57
CA TYR A 101 1.20 8.16 -9.17
C TYR A 101 1.20 6.63 -9.09
N SER A 102 0.58 5.93 -10.02
CA SER A 102 0.34 4.49 -9.97
C SER A 102 0.39 3.89 -11.36
N GLN A 103 1.07 2.76 -11.54
CA GLN A 103 1.02 1.94 -12.75
C GLN A 103 0.88 0.45 -12.41
N PRO A 104 0.38 -0.39 -13.35
CA PRO A 104 0.39 -1.85 -13.17
C PRO A 104 1.76 -2.37 -12.73
N GLY A 105 1.78 -3.20 -11.69
CA GLY A 105 2.98 -3.71 -11.04
C GLY A 105 3.29 -3.03 -9.69
N ASP A 106 2.77 -1.84 -9.42
CA ASP A 106 2.95 -1.19 -8.11
C ASP A 106 2.08 -1.80 -6.99
N SER A 107 1.07 -2.62 -7.35
CA SER A 107 0.15 -3.24 -6.39
C SER A 107 0.90 -3.99 -5.28
N GLY A 108 0.48 -3.80 -4.03
CA GLY A 108 1.15 -4.36 -2.86
C GLY A 108 2.26 -3.47 -2.28
N SER A 109 2.64 -2.38 -2.96
CA SER A 109 3.60 -1.41 -2.39
C SER A 109 3.07 -0.73 -1.13
N THR A 110 3.97 -0.41 -0.20
CA THR A 110 3.61 0.31 1.02
C THR A 110 3.33 1.79 0.72
N THR A 111 2.33 2.36 1.39
CA THR A 111 2.04 3.80 1.40
C THR A 111 2.28 4.36 2.80
N TRP A 112 3.05 5.45 2.91
CA TRP A 112 3.48 6.00 4.20
C TRP A 112 3.55 7.53 4.20
N ALA A 113 3.63 8.11 5.40
CA ALA A 113 3.95 9.52 5.63
C ALA A 113 4.93 9.65 6.79
N GLY A 114 6.09 10.28 6.56
CA GLY A 114 7.17 10.31 7.56
C GLY A 114 7.57 8.88 7.95
N GLU A 115 7.52 8.56 9.25
CA GLU A 115 7.77 7.20 9.76
C GLU A 115 6.49 6.40 10.04
N VAL A 116 5.34 6.79 9.47
CA VAL A 116 4.04 6.16 9.72
C VAL A 116 3.62 5.33 8.50
N LEU A 117 3.47 4.03 8.68
CA LEU A 117 2.83 3.14 7.71
C LEU A 117 1.31 3.35 7.74
N LEU A 118 0.71 3.60 6.57
CA LEU A 118 -0.70 3.96 6.45
C LEU A 118 -1.51 2.92 5.68
N GLY A 119 -0.92 2.36 4.62
CA GLY A 119 -1.65 1.48 3.72
C GLY A 119 -0.79 0.68 2.77
N VAL A 120 -1.47 -0.09 1.95
CA VAL A 120 -0.94 -0.89 0.85
C VAL A 120 -1.60 -0.43 -0.43
N HIS A 121 -0.82 -0.15 -1.46
CA HIS A 121 -1.32 0.27 -2.75
C HIS A 121 -2.12 -0.86 -3.41
N SER A 122 -3.31 -0.52 -3.86
CA SER A 122 -4.34 -1.47 -4.29
C SER A 122 -4.54 -1.39 -5.81
N GLY A 123 -4.86 -0.19 -6.31
CA GLY A 123 -4.96 0.07 -7.74
C GLY A 123 -4.82 1.55 -8.04
N GLY A 124 -5.12 1.97 -9.26
CA GLY A 124 -5.04 3.38 -9.64
C GLY A 124 -5.66 3.65 -10.98
N GLY A 125 -5.47 4.87 -11.46
CA GLY A 125 -5.93 5.28 -12.76
C GLY A 125 -5.33 6.62 -13.14
N ASP A 126 -5.49 6.97 -14.40
CA ASP A 126 -5.08 8.25 -14.94
C ASP A 126 -6.12 8.83 -15.88
N SER A 127 -5.89 10.09 -16.19
CA SER A 127 -6.58 10.89 -17.19
C SER A 127 -5.53 11.74 -17.90
N SER A 128 -5.94 12.53 -18.89
CA SER A 128 -5.00 13.38 -19.64
C SER A 128 -4.22 14.39 -18.78
N THR A 129 -4.75 14.76 -17.60
CA THR A 129 -4.20 15.82 -16.74
C THR A 129 -3.88 15.37 -15.30
N LEU A 130 -4.34 14.19 -14.88
CA LEU A 130 -4.25 13.75 -13.49
C LEU A 130 -4.10 12.24 -13.41
N SER A 131 -3.23 11.74 -12.53
CA SER A 131 -3.25 10.35 -12.08
C SER A 131 -3.48 10.23 -10.58
N TRP A 132 -3.99 9.07 -10.19
CA TRP A 132 -4.32 8.75 -8.83
C TRP A 132 -4.03 7.29 -8.52
N GLY A 133 -3.99 6.99 -7.23
CA GLY A 133 -3.97 5.63 -6.73
C GLY A 133 -4.95 5.46 -5.59
N PHE A 134 -5.26 4.21 -5.33
CA PHE A 134 -6.00 3.73 -4.19
C PHE A 134 -5.06 2.99 -3.24
N ALA A 135 -5.27 3.16 -1.95
CA ALA A 135 -4.57 2.42 -0.91
C ALA A 135 -5.57 1.76 0.04
N ALA A 136 -5.42 0.46 0.26
CA ALA A 136 -6.09 -0.25 1.34
C ALA A 136 -5.44 0.11 2.68
N LYS A 137 -6.24 0.27 3.73
CA LYS A 137 -5.79 0.80 5.01
C LYS A 137 -5.18 -0.29 5.88
N THR A 138 -3.96 -0.08 6.39
CA THR A 138 -3.38 -1.02 7.36
C THR A 138 -4.16 -1.09 8.67
N SER A 139 -4.91 -0.03 9.01
CA SER A 139 -5.77 0.00 10.21
C SER A 139 -6.94 -0.99 10.16
N LYS A 140 -7.25 -1.56 8.99
CA LYS A 140 -8.31 -2.55 8.79
C LYS A 140 -7.82 -4.00 8.85
N VAL A 141 -6.51 -4.23 8.93
CA VAL A 141 -5.95 -5.59 8.86
C VAL A 141 -6.43 -6.45 10.03
N ALA A 142 -6.47 -5.92 11.25
CA ALA A 142 -6.95 -6.67 12.42
C ALA A 142 -8.44 -7.05 12.33
N GLU A 143 -9.27 -6.22 11.67
CA GLU A 143 -10.70 -6.51 11.43
C GLU A 143 -10.88 -7.74 10.55
N HIS A 144 -9.98 -7.97 9.59
CA HIS A 144 -10.11 -9.05 8.60
C HIS A 144 -9.28 -10.29 8.91
N PHE A 145 -8.11 -10.12 9.54
CA PHE A 145 -7.12 -11.18 9.77
C PHE A 145 -6.98 -11.58 11.25
N GLY A 146 -7.72 -10.92 12.15
CA GLY A 146 -7.71 -11.20 13.59
C GLY A 146 -6.88 -10.21 14.40
N SER A 147 -7.23 -10.07 15.67
CA SER A 147 -6.60 -9.13 16.62
C SER A 147 -5.14 -9.44 16.94
N ASP A 148 -4.70 -10.68 16.71
CA ASP A 148 -3.33 -11.12 17.00
C ASP A 148 -2.35 -10.63 15.92
N PHE A 149 -2.85 -10.13 14.79
CA PHE A 149 -2.00 -9.56 13.76
C PHE A 149 -1.34 -8.28 14.26
N THR A 150 -0.01 -8.25 14.22
CA THR A 150 0.78 -7.07 14.56
C THR A 150 1.72 -6.70 13.42
N ILE A 151 1.73 -5.42 13.06
CA ILE A 151 2.68 -4.88 12.07
C ILE A 151 4.09 -4.89 12.69
N TYR A 152 5.03 -5.50 11.98
CA TYR A 152 6.42 -5.57 12.41
C TYR A 152 7.14 -4.21 12.23
N LYS A 153 7.50 -3.55 13.34
CA LYS A 153 8.05 -2.17 13.33
C LYS A 153 9.53 -2.09 13.70
N SER A 154 10.20 -3.22 13.84
CA SER A 154 11.59 -3.30 14.28
C SER A 154 12.57 -3.30 13.11
N SER A 155 13.72 -2.65 13.32
CA SER A 155 14.84 -2.66 12.38
C SER A 155 15.76 -3.87 12.52
N ASN A 156 15.58 -4.69 13.57
CA ASN A 156 16.21 -5.99 13.67
C ASN A 156 15.43 -6.97 12.80
N PRO A 157 15.96 -7.52 11.70
CA PRO A 157 15.14 -8.34 10.84
C PRO A 157 14.85 -9.72 11.48
N LEU A 158 13.62 -10.24 11.30
CA LEU A 158 13.24 -11.62 11.63
C LEU A 158 13.50 -12.54 10.45
#